data_AF-A0A0R2LKH9-F1
#
_entry.id   AF-A0A0R2LKH9-F1
#
_cell.length_a   1.000
_cell.length_b   1.000
_cell.length_c   1.000
_cell.angle_alpha   90.00
_cell.angle_beta   90.00
_cell.angle_gamma   90.00
#
_symmetry.space_group_name_H-M   'P 1'
#
loop_
_entity.id
_entity.type
_entity.pdbx_description
1 polymer ?
#
loop_
_entity_poly.entity_id
_entity_poly.type
_entity_poly.pdbx_seq_one_letter_code
_entity_poly.pdbx_strand_id
1 'polypeptide(L)'
;MAVLAAGLDQPIYPPGNIELAPRIIQKQGLLISTYPLKTKLYAKFLAARDEWQSGLSDGVIALETRPNSGTNITLAYAKKQTRPIMIVNENISIVDLERFQKKMLSNL
;
A
#
# COMPACT_ATOMS: atom_id res chain seq x y z
N MET A 1 -7.50 0.32 5.33
CA MET A 1 -7.30 -1.06 4.84
C MET A 1 -5.83 -1.43 5.01
N ALA A 2 -5.50 -2.70 5.18
CA ALA A 2 -4.13 -3.19 5.08
C ALA A 2 -4.09 -4.48 4.24
N VAL A 3 -3.01 -4.63 3.46
CA VAL A 3 -2.70 -5.88 2.75
C VAL A 3 -1.60 -6.60 3.54
N LEU A 4 -1.75 -7.92 3.69
CA LEU A 4 -0.85 -8.78 4.46
C LEU A 4 -0.05 -9.68 3.53
N ALA A 5 1.16 -10.06 3.99
CA ALA A 5 2.12 -10.87 3.22
C ALA A 5 2.16 -12.35 3.66
N ALA A 6 1.11 -12.81 4.34
CA ALA A 6 0.96 -14.15 4.91
C ALA A 6 -0.54 -14.50 4.99
N GLY A 7 -0.88 -15.75 5.30
CA GLY A 7 -2.27 -16.14 5.56
C GLY A 7 -2.89 -15.32 6.70
N LEU A 8 -4.20 -15.07 6.65
CA LEU A 8 -4.91 -14.23 7.64
C LEU A 8 -4.86 -14.79 9.07
N ASP A 9 -4.59 -16.07 9.22
CA ASP A 9 -4.41 -16.80 10.49
C ASP A 9 -2.97 -16.76 11.03
N GLN A 10 -2.04 -16.11 10.32
CA GLN A 10 -0.67 -15.94 10.79
C GLN A 10 -0.52 -14.71 11.70
N PRO A 11 0.51 -14.67 12.56
CA PRO A 11 0.84 -13.49 13.34
C PRO A 11 1.05 -12.25 12.47
N ILE A 12 0.58 -11.10 12.95
CA ILE A 12 0.78 -9.81 12.28
C ILE A 12 2.27 -9.46 12.23
N TYR A 13 2.72 -9.03 11.05
CA TYR A 13 4.07 -8.54 10.83
C TYR A 13 4.06 -7.12 10.23
N PRO A 14 4.90 -6.20 10.71
CA PRO A 14 5.82 -6.37 11.85
C PRO A 14 5.06 -6.51 13.19
N PRO A 15 5.68 -7.11 14.24
CA PRO A 15 5.02 -7.31 15.54
C PRO A 15 4.49 -6.03 16.20
N GLY A 16 5.11 -4.88 15.94
CA GLY A 16 4.61 -3.58 16.42
C GLY A 16 3.21 -3.21 15.92
N ASN A 17 2.70 -3.87 14.87
CA ASN A 17 1.38 -3.63 14.31
C ASN A 17 0.30 -4.60 14.84
N ILE A 18 0.61 -5.47 15.81
CA ILE A 18 -0.37 -6.42 16.37
C ILE A 18 -1.62 -5.72 16.88
N GLU A 19 -1.48 -4.57 17.54
CA GLU A 19 -2.61 -3.76 18.02
C GLU A 19 -3.29 -2.93 16.92
N LEU A 20 -2.59 -2.67 15.81
CA LEU A 20 -3.14 -1.88 14.70
C LEU A 20 -4.14 -2.71 13.88
N ALA A 21 -3.85 -3.98 13.65
CA ALA A 21 -4.73 -4.88 12.89
C ALA A 21 -6.19 -4.93 13.43
N PRO A 22 -6.45 -5.17 14.73
CA PRO A 22 -7.82 -5.15 15.26
C PRO A 22 -8.42 -3.74 15.23
N ARG A 23 -7.63 -2.68 15.43
CA ARG A 23 -8.12 -1.29 15.32
C ARG A 23 -8.62 -0.96 13.91
N ILE A 24 -7.96 -1.47 12.87
CA ILE A 24 -8.43 -1.32 11.48
C ILE A 24 -9.83 -1.92 11.34
N ILE A 25 -10.05 -3.14 11.85
CA ILE A 25 -11.36 -3.81 11.77
C ILE A 25 -12.42 -3.09 12.60
N GLN A 26 -12.09 -2.67 13.83
CA GLN A 26 -13.00 -1.91 14.71
C GLN A 26 -13.46 -0.59 14.07
N LYS A 27 -12.65 -0.01 13.19
CA LYS A 27 -12.98 1.21 12.43
C LYS A 27 -13.65 0.91 11.07
N GLN A 28 -14.25 -0.27 10.92
CA GLN A 28 -14.92 -0.73 9.69
C GLN A 28 -13.96 -0.77 8.48
N GLY A 29 -12.67 -0.94 8.75
CA GLY A 29 -11.65 -1.19 7.74
C GLY A 29 -11.57 -2.68 7.38
N LEU A 30 -10.55 -3.00 6.59
CA LEU A 30 -10.36 -4.34 6.03
C LEU A 30 -8.90 -4.77 6.11
N LEU A 31 -8.67 -6.04 6.43
CA LEU A 31 -7.41 -6.75 6.27
C LEU A 31 -7.55 -7.73 5.10
N ILE A 32 -6.64 -7.66 4.13
CA ILE A 32 -6.65 -8.50 2.93
C ILE A 32 -5.39 -9.33 2.89
N SER A 33 -5.49 -10.59 2.50
CA SER A 33 -4.36 -11.40 2.09
C SER A 33 -4.67 -12.12 0.78
N THR A 34 -3.66 -12.21 -0.10
CA THR A 34 -3.72 -13.01 -1.32
C THR A 34 -3.14 -14.41 -1.13
N TYR A 35 -2.78 -14.75 0.11
CA TYR A 35 -2.22 -16.05 0.46
C TYR A 35 -3.27 -16.90 1.19
N PRO A 36 -3.33 -18.21 0.91
CA PRO A 36 -4.17 -19.13 1.66
C PRO A 36 -3.87 -19.10 3.15
N LEU A 37 -4.84 -19.52 3.96
CA LEU A 37 -4.62 -19.78 5.38
C LEU A 37 -3.41 -20.71 5.57
N LYS A 38 -2.72 -20.55 6.71
CA LYS A 38 -1.50 -21.26 7.11
C LYS A 38 -0.25 -20.90 6.31
N THR A 39 -0.35 -20.02 5.31
CA THR A 39 0.82 -19.56 4.56
C THR A 39 1.70 -18.67 5.43
N LYS A 40 2.88 -19.18 5.83
CA LYS A 40 3.85 -18.42 6.64
C LYS A 40 4.40 -17.22 5.90
N LEU A 41 4.85 -16.22 6.67
CA LEU A 41 5.54 -15.05 6.13
C LEU A 41 6.92 -15.43 5.57
N TYR A 42 7.23 -14.94 4.36
CA TYR A 42 8.57 -14.96 3.79
C TYR A 42 8.92 -13.57 3.27
N ALA A 43 10.20 -13.20 3.29
CA ALA A 43 10.65 -11.87 2.85
C ALA A 43 10.17 -11.53 1.42
N LYS A 44 10.20 -12.51 0.51
CA LYS A 44 9.69 -12.35 -0.86
C LYS A 44 8.20 -12.00 -0.95
N PHE A 45 7.40 -12.42 0.04
CA PHE A 45 5.96 -12.12 0.06
C PHE A 45 5.68 -10.67 0.44
N LEU A 46 6.57 -10.01 1.17
CA LEU A 46 6.46 -8.58 1.46
C LEU A 46 6.52 -7.77 0.16
N ALA A 47 7.50 -8.06 -0.70
CA ALA A 47 7.64 -7.41 -2.01
C ALA A 47 6.50 -7.77 -2.97
N ALA A 48 6.08 -9.05 -3.01
CA ALA A 48 5.01 -9.50 -3.88
C ALA A 48 3.64 -8.85 -3.54
N ARG A 49 3.39 -8.59 -2.26
CA ARG A 49 2.16 -7.96 -1.79
C ARG A 49 1.99 -6.52 -2.31
N ASP A 50 3.06 -5.81 -2.59
CA ASP A 50 3.02 -4.38 -2.96
C ASP A 50 2.32 -4.13 -4.31
N GLU A 51 2.22 -5.16 -5.17
CA GLU A 51 1.39 -5.15 -6.37
C GLU A 51 -0.09 -4.89 -6.04
N TRP A 52 -0.61 -5.54 -5.01
CA TRP A 52 -2.01 -5.43 -4.59
C TRP A 52 -2.29 -4.10 -3.90
N GLN A 53 -1.31 -3.52 -3.20
CA GLN A 53 -1.48 -2.21 -2.58
C GLN A 53 -1.77 -1.13 -3.62
N SER A 54 -0.99 -1.10 -4.70
CA SER A 54 -1.23 -0.19 -5.82
C SER A 54 -2.47 -0.59 -6.64
N GLY A 55 -2.68 -1.89 -6.85
CA GLY A 55 -3.80 -2.40 -7.66
C GLY A 55 -5.17 -2.09 -7.07
N LEU A 56 -5.30 -2.11 -5.75
CA LEU A 56 -6.53 -1.81 -5.01
C LEU A 56 -6.74 -0.31 -4.74
N SER A 57 -5.81 0.55 -5.15
CA SER A 57 -5.87 1.99 -4.90
C SER A 57 -6.26 2.75 -6.17
N ASP A 58 -6.97 3.86 -6.03
CA ASP A 58 -7.25 4.79 -7.14
C ASP A 58 -6.02 5.63 -7.52
N GLY A 59 -5.04 5.74 -6.62
CA GLY A 59 -3.76 6.41 -6.81
C GLY A 59 -2.81 6.10 -5.65
N VAL A 60 -1.52 6.37 -5.85
CA VAL A 60 -0.46 6.10 -4.86
C VAL A 60 0.25 7.40 -4.49
N ILE A 61 0.34 7.66 -3.19
CA ILE A 61 1.14 8.75 -2.62
C ILE A 61 2.35 8.13 -1.93
N ALA A 62 3.54 8.53 -2.34
CA ALA A 62 4.78 8.03 -1.79
C ALA A 62 5.46 9.12 -0.95
N LEU A 63 5.64 8.83 0.35
CA LEU A 63 6.31 9.70 1.31
C LEU A 63 7.76 9.22 1.51
N GLU A 64 8.69 10.16 1.58
CA GLU A 64 10.10 9.93 1.99
C GLU A 64 10.80 8.77 1.25
N THR A 65 10.59 8.67 -0.07
CA THR A 65 11.19 7.59 -0.86
C THR A 65 12.64 7.89 -1.21
N ARG A 66 13.51 6.88 -1.12
CA ARG A 66 14.89 6.94 -1.62
C ARG A 66 15.06 6.03 -2.84
N PRO A 67 16.05 6.30 -3.71
CA PRO A 67 16.48 5.32 -4.70
C PRO A 67 16.74 3.96 -4.02
N ASN A 68 16.30 2.87 -4.64
CA ASN A 68 16.43 1.48 -4.15
C ASN A 68 15.67 1.12 -2.86
N SER A 69 14.71 1.94 -2.39
CA SER A 69 13.80 1.53 -1.31
C SER A 69 12.73 0.55 -1.80
N GLY A 70 12.17 -0.25 -0.88
CA GLY A 70 11.04 -1.14 -1.17
C GLY A 70 9.82 -0.42 -1.77
N THR A 71 9.65 0.87 -1.46
CA THR A 71 8.61 1.72 -2.05
C THR A 71 8.66 1.77 -3.58
N ASN A 72 9.84 1.66 -4.19
CA ASN A 72 9.98 1.68 -5.65
C ASN A 72 9.27 0.50 -6.32
N ILE A 73 9.11 -0.64 -5.62
CA ILE A 73 8.36 -1.79 -6.11
C ILE A 73 6.88 -1.39 -6.28
N THR A 74 6.29 -0.79 -5.24
CA THR A 74 4.91 -0.27 -5.31
C THR A 74 4.74 0.76 -6.42
N LEU A 75 5.70 1.68 -6.59
CA LEU A 75 5.65 2.71 -7.65
C LEU A 75 5.75 2.10 -9.05
N ALA A 76 6.57 1.07 -9.23
CA ALA A 76 6.68 0.35 -10.50
C ALA A 76 5.35 -0.35 -10.85
N TYR A 77 4.70 -1.02 -9.89
CA TYR A 77 3.38 -1.61 -10.09
C TYR A 77 2.31 -0.57 -10.37
N ALA A 78 2.26 0.51 -9.60
CA ALA A 78 1.32 1.62 -9.82
C ALA A 78 1.46 2.19 -11.24
N LYS A 79 2.70 2.39 -11.72
CA LYS A 79 2.96 2.85 -13.09
C LYS A 79 2.47 1.84 -14.12
N LYS A 80 2.75 0.54 -13.93
CA LYS A 80 2.29 -0.54 -14.81
C LYS A 80 0.77 -0.63 -14.88
N GLN A 81 0.09 -0.38 -13.76
CA GLN A 81 -1.36 -0.40 -13.61
C GLN A 81 -2.03 0.93 -14.00
N THR A 82 -1.26 1.90 -14.53
CA THR A 82 -1.75 3.24 -14.90
C THR A 82 -2.41 3.98 -13.73
N ARG A 83 -1.95 3.73 -12.50
CA ARG A 83 -2.39 4.47 -11.32
C ARG A 83 -1.67 5.82 -11.25
N PRO A 84 -2.38 6.92 -10.98
CA PRO A 84 -1.75 8.19 -10.62
C PRO A 84 -0.77 8.00 -9.46
N ILE A 85 0.42 8.60 -9.59
CA ILE A 85 1.45 8.61 -8.55
C ILE A 85 1.77 10.05 -8.18
N MET A 86 1.86 10.33 -6.88
CA MET A 86 2.43 11.56 -6.33
C MET A 86 3.60 11.20 -5.41
N ILE A 87 4.73 11.88 -5.59
CA ILE A 87 5.89 11.75 -4.71
C ILE A 87 5.99 13.02 -3.88
N VAL A 88 5.95 12.86 -2.57
CA VAL A 88 6.03 13.96 -1.62
C VAL A 88 7.45 14.13 -1.13
N ASN A 89 7.96 15.36 -1.30
CA ASN A 89 9.25 15.82 -0.78
C ASN A 89 9.02 17.09 0.06
N GLU A 90 10.10 17.83 0.32
CA GLU A 90 10.17 18.94 1.28
C GLU A 90 9.25 20.14 0.94
N ASN A 91 8.72 20.25 -0.30
CA ASN A 91 7.92 21.40 -0.75
C ASN A 91 6.68 20.98 -1.55
N ILE A 92 5.69 20.36 -0.91
CA ILE A 92 4.36 20.16 -1.51
C ILE A 92 3.41 21.29 -1.16
N SER A 93 2.67 21.77 -2.16
CA SER A 93 1.61 22.76 -2.00
C SER A 93 0.22 22.13 -2.00
N ILE A 94 -0.79 22.85 -1.51
CA ILE A 94 -2.21 22.44 -1.61
C ILE A 94 -2.62 22.25 -3.08
N VAL A 95 -2.08 23.06 -3.99
CA VAL A 95 -2.36 22.97 -5.44
C VAL A 95 -1.89 21.64 -6.01
N ASP A 96 -0.76 21.10 -5.53
CA ASP A 96 -0.27 19.78 -5.96
C ASP A 96 -1.22 18.66 -5.52
N LEU A 97 -1.76 18.76 -4.30
CA LEU A 97 -2.74 17.81 -3.76
C LEU A 97 -4.05 17.86 -4.57
N GLU A 98 -4.57 19.05 -4.85
CA GLU A 98 -5.78 19.22 -5.66
C GLU A 98 -5.60 18.67 -7.08
N ARG A 99 -4.43 18.90 -7.69
CA ARG A 99 -4.10 18.37 -9.01
C ARG A 99 -4.05 16.85 -9.00
N PHE A 100 -3.48 16.26 -7.96
CA PHE A 100 -3.43 14.81 -7.80
C PHE A 100 -4.83 14.21 -7.59
N GLN A 101 -5.66 14.83 -6.75
CA GLN A 101 -7.04 14.43 -6.55
C GLN A 101 -7.85 14.45 -7.85
N LYS A 102 -7.74 15.53 -8.63
CA LYS A 102 -8.42 15.64 -9.94
C LYS A 102 -7.98 14.52 -10.90
N LYS A 103 -6.70 14.16 -10.90
CA LYS A 103 -6.16 13.07 -11.72
C LYS A 103 -6.67 11.69 -11.30
N MET A 104 -6.94 11.47 -10.02
CA MET A 104 -7.56 10.22 -9.55
C MET A 104 -9.03 10.15 -10.00
N LEU A 105 -9.78 11.23 -9.84
CA LEU A 105 -11.19 11.29 -10.23
C LEU A 105 -11.43 11.18 -11.74
N SER A 106 -10.47 11.59 -12.58
CA SER A 106 -10.60 11.48 -14.04
C SER A 106 -10.39 10.07 -14.60
N ASN A 107 -9.93 9.13 -13.76
CA ASN A 107 -9.70 7.72 -14.15
C ASN A 107 -10.81 6.77 -13.67
N LEU A 108 -11.88 7.33 -13.09
CA LEU A 108 -13.13 6.65 -12.71
C LEU A 108 -14.19 6.91 -13.78
#